data_AF-A0A9D8JRV5-F1
#
_entry.id   AF-A0A9D8JRV5-F1
#
_cell.length_a   1.000
_cell.length_b   1.000
_cell.length_c   1.000
_cell.angle_alpha   90.00
_cell.angle_beta   90.00
_cell.angle_gamma   90.00
#
_symmetry.space_group_name_H-M   'P 1'
#
loop_
_entity.id
_entity.type
_entity.pdbx_description
1 polymer ?
#
loop_
_entity_poly.entity_id
_entity_poly.type
_entity_poly.pdbx_seq_one_letter_code
_entity_poly.pdbx_strand_id
1 'polypeptide(L)'
;MGTLWEFKSNKDGRRHSNVGLVAVWEVAGDQMSEGLKPEDVSARELLGKWTYRVTKEFPNGLIPIYWFVEATGASIFTRTNFPSQFDHSHGQRARDDFLTQFTWPMETKSGDFLNWLMLPVQDKLWRPGQAGKGGFIQEATGWKPAILQPFVYLQSLLEITLK
;
A
#
# COMPACT_ATOMS: atom_id res chain seq x y z
N MET A 1 -12.78 -15.68 6.92
CA MET A 1 -11.74 -16.01 5.91
C MET A 1 -11.92 -15.06 4.75
N GLY A 2 -10.89 -14.33 4.35
CA GLY A 2 -10.96 -13.40 3.21
C GLY A 2 -11.13 -14.14 1.87
N THR A 3 -11.46 -13.39 0.82
CA THR A 3 -11.53 -13.92 -0.56
C THR A 3 -10.19 -14.51 -0.98
N LEU A 4 -10.22 -15.69 -1.58
CA LEU A 4 -9.05 -16.43 -2.02
C LEU A 4 -9.00 -16.48 -3.55
N TRP A 5 -7.78 -16.38 -4.07
CA TRP A 5 -7.51 -16.18 -5.49
C TRP A 5 -6.61 -17.28 -6.05
N GLU A 6 -6.77 -17.50 -7.34
CA GLU A 6 -5.92 -18.32 -8.17
C GLU A 6 -5.36 -17.52 -9.34
N PHE A 7 -4.07 -17.70 -9.63
CA PHE A 7 -3.39 -17.08 -10.77
C PHE A 7 -2.15 -17.89 -11.13
N LYS A 8 -1.54 -17.61 -12.29
CA LYS A 8 -0.32 -18.28 -12.76
C LYS A 8 0.79 -17.26 -12.97
N SER A 9 2.02 -17.65 -12.68
CA SER A 9 3.20 -16.91 -13.10
C SER A 9 3.32 -16.94 -14.62
N ASN A 10 3.48 -15.76 -15.23
CA ASN A 10 3.68 -15.62 -16.67
C ASN A 10 5.07 -16.12 -17.11
N LYS A 11 6.04 -16.17 -16.17
CA LYS A 11 7.43 -16.57 -16.44
C LYS A 11 7.59 -18.08 -16.66
N ASP A 12 6.93 -18.88 -15.82
CA ASP A 12 7.14 -20.33 -15.75
C ASP A 12 5.83 -21.15 -15.71
N GLY A 13 4.67 -20.48 -15.76
CA GLY A 13 3.37 -21.13 -15.73
C GLY A 13 2.97 -21.69 -14.36
N ARG A 14 3.77 -21.47 -13.31
CA ARG A 14 3.48 -21.98 -11.96
C ARG A 14 2.15 -21.44 -11.46
N ARG A 15 1.27 -22.34 -11.01
CA ARG A 15 -0.04 -21.97 -10.42
C ARG A 15 0.11 -21.62 -8.95
N HIS A 16 -0.58 -20.57 -8.56
CA HIS A 16 -0.82 -20.16 -7.19
C HIS A 16 -2.32 -20.31 -6.92
N SER A 17 -2.67 -21.00 -5.84
CA SER A 17 -4.06 -21.25 -5.43
C SER A 17 -4.21 -20.96 -3.94
N ASN A 18 -5.43 -20.63 -3.51
CA ASN A 18 -5.75 -20.27 -2.12
C ASN A 18 -4.91 -19.11 -1.58
N VAL A 19 -4.69 -18.08 -2.41
CA VAL A 19 -3.87 -16.91 -2.06
C VAL A 19 -4.77 -15.74 -1.70
N GLY A 20 -4.50 -15.09 -0.57
CA GLY A 20 -5.09 -13.80 -0.22
C GLY A 20 -4.38 -12.68 -0.98
N LEU A 21 -5.14 -11.74 -1.51
CA LEU A 21 -4.62 -10.53 -2.15
C LEU A 21 -5.08 -9.30 -1.36
N VAL A 22 -4.16 -8.37 -1.13
CA VAL A 22 -4.42 -7.10 -0.45
C VAL A 22 -3.74 -5.96 -1.19
N ALA A 23 -4.41 -4.81 -1.24
CA ALA A 23 -3.83 -3.58 -1.74
C ALA A 23 -2.99 -2.92 -0.64
N VAL A 24 -1.69 -2.82 -0.87
CA VAL A 24 -0.74 -2.16 0.02
C VAL A 24 -0.42 -0.79 -0.55
N TRP A 25 -0.45 0.23 0.30
CA TRP A 25 -0.13 1.61 -0.06
C TRP A 25 1.15 2.05 0.62
N GLU A 26 1.91 2.98 0.04
CA GLU A 26 3.00 3.69 0.70
C GLU A 26 2.92 5.16 0.32
N VAL A 27 3.01 6.05 1.31
CA VAL A 27 3.06 7.50 1.04
C VAL A 27 4.52 7.91 0.92
N ALA A 28 4.85 8.77 -0.03
CA ALA A 28 6.22 9.23 -0.21
C ALA A 28 6.83 9.73 1.12
N GLY A 29 8.01 9.22 1.46
CA GLY A 29 8.73 9.55 2.69
C GLY A 29 8.36 8.69 3.89
N ASP A 30 7.34 7.83 3.82
CA ASP A 30 6.90 6.99 4.95
C ASP A 30 7.93 5.93 5.38
N GLN A 31 8.90 5.61 4.51
CA GLN A 31 10.00 4.69 4.80
C GLN A 31 10.92 5.16 5.92
N MET A 32 10.80 6.41 6.35
CA MET A 32 11.54 6.90 7.52
C MET A 32 11.17 6.20 8.82
N SER A 33 10.04 5.49 8.88
CA SER A 33 9.67 4.66 10.03
C SER A 33 10.34 3.27 10.02
N GLU A 34 11.10 2.93 8.97
CA GLU A 34 11.73 1.62 8.85
C GLU A 34 12.78 1.39 9.95
N GLY A 35 12.71 0.22 10.59
CA GLY A 35 13.57 -0.16 11.71
C GLY A 35 13.23 0.51 13.05
N LEU A 36 12.30 1.46 13.09
CA LEU A 36 11.81 2.08 14.32
C LEU A 36 10.68 1.25 14.92
N LYS A 37 10.46 1.41 16.23
CA LYS A 37 9.37 0.74 16.94
C LYS A 37 8.46 1.71 17.67
N PRO A 38 7.17 1.37 17.85
CA PRO A 38 6.21 2.18 18.59
C PRO A 38 6.59 2.46 20.04
N GLU A 39 7.42 1.60 20.65
CA GLU A 39 7.94 1.80 22.01
C GLU A 39 9.02 2.90 22.08
N ASP A 40 9.70 3.18 20.96
CA ASP A 40 10.79 4.15 20.88
C ASP A 40 10.32 5.52 20.37
N VAL A 41 9.28 5.53 19.53
CA VAL A 41 8.74 6.76 18.92
C VAL A 41 7.25 6.65 18.67
N SER A 42 6.51 7.65 19.12
CA SER A 42 5.06 7.69 18.93
C SER A 42 4.68 7.98 17.48
N ALA A 43 3.45 7.59 17.11
CA ALA A 43 2.91 7.89 15.79
C ALA A 43 2.87 9.41 15.50
N ARG A 44 2.53 10.21 16.51
CA ARG A 44 2.44 11.68 16.40
C ARG A 44 3.80 12.33 16.18
N GLU A 45 4.84 11.85 16.85
CA GLU A 45 6.21 12.34 16.64
C GLU A 45 6.72 11.99 15.24
N LEU A 46 6.46 10.76 14.76
CA LEU A 46 6.78 10.38 13.39
C LEU A 46 6.01 11.20 12.37
N LEU A 47 4.72 11.46 12.59
CA LEU A 47 3.92 12.31 11.72
C LEU A 47 4.52 13.72 11.61
N GLY A 48 4.97 14.31 12.72
CA GLY A 48 5.64 15.61 12.72
C GLY A 48 6.95 15.61 11.92
N LYS A 49 7.81 14.59 12.14
CA LYS A 49 9.08 14.46 11.40
C LYS A 49 8.84 14.22 9.90
N TRP A 50 7.86 13.39 9.56
CA TRP A 50 7.45 13.12 8.18
C TRP A 50 6.93 14.39 7.51
N THR A 51 6.01 15.11 8.16
CA THR A 51 5.44 16.38 7.68
C THR A 51 6.53 17.40 7.35
N TYR A 52 7.50 17.59 8.26
CA TYR A 52 8.63 18.48 8.03
C TYR A 52 9.44 18.12 6.78
N ARG A 53 9.67 16.83 6.53
CA ARG A 53 10.38 16.35 5.36
C ARG A 53 9.57 16.57 4.09
N VAL A 54 8.33 16.10 4.04
CA VAL A 54 7.52 16.13 2.82
C VAL A 54 7.11 17.53 2.41
N THR A 55 7.01 18.48 3.34
CA THR A 55 6.73 19.89 3.03
C THR A 55 7.83 20.51 2.18
N LYS A 56 9.10 20.10 2.40
CA LYS A 56 10.24 20.57 1.60
C LYS A 56 10.31 19.88 0.25
N GLU A 57 10.00 18.59 0.22
CA GLU A 57 10.09 17.75 -0.98
C GLU A 57 8.92 17.98 -1.95
N PHE A 58 7.74 18.30 -1.42
CA PHE A 58 6.51 18.53 -2.17
C PHE A 58 5.88 19.88 -1.77
N PRO A 59 6.40 21.03 -2.27
CA PRO A 59 5.93 22.36 -1.86
C PRO A 59 4.46 22.65 -2.20
N ASN A 60 3.87 21.91 -3.14
CA ASN A 60 2.45 22.00 -3.48
C ASN A 60 1.54 21.22 -2.51
N GLY A 61 2.10 20.52 -1.53
CA GLY A 61 1.37 19.72 -0.55
C GLY A 61 0.73 18.44 -1.09
N LEU A 62 0.92 18.10 -2.37
CA LEU A 62 0.41 16.86 -2.97
C LEU A 62 1.46 15.76 -2.81
N ILE A 63 1.25 14.88 -1.82
CA ILE A 63 2.22 13.82 -1.51
C ILE A 63 1.85 12.55 -2.28
N PRO A 64 2.75 12.00 -3.12
CA PRO A 64 2.48 10.79 -3.89
C PRO A 64 2.16 9.58 -3.01
N ILE A 65 1.22 8.77 -3.48
CA ILE A 65 0.90 7.45 -2.93
C ILE A 65 1.25 6.40 -3.97
N TYR A 66 2.04 5.41 -3.55
CA TYR A 66 2.45 4.26 -4.34
C TYR A 66 1.64 3.04 -3.94
N TRP A 67 1.17 2.29 -4.93
CA TRP A 67 0.32 1.12 -4.70
C TRP A 67 1.02 -0.16 -5.09
N PHE A 68 0.77 -1.20 -4.30
CA PHE A 68 1.31 -2.53 -4.48
C PHE A 68 0.22 -3.56 -4.24
N VAL A 69 0.35 -4.71 -4.89
CA VAL A 69 -0.43 -5.90 -4.57
C VAL A 69 0.48 -6.81 -3.77
N GLU A 70 0.04 -7.18 -2.57
CA GLU A 70 0.69 -8.19 -1.76
C GLU A 70 -0.14 -9.48 -1.80
N ALA A 71 0.53 -10.57 -2.16
CA ALA A 71 -0.07 -11.89 -2.22
C ALA A 71 0.47 -12.73 -1.06
N THR A 72 -0.43 -13.19 -0.20
CA THR A 72 -0.09 -13.97 1.00
C THR A 72 -0.80 -15.32 0.97
N GLY A 73 -0.03 -16.39 1.13
CA GLY A 73 -0.56 -17.75 1.21
C GLY A 73 0.53 -18.73 1.64
N ALA A 74 0.17 -19.99 1.87
CA ALA A 74 1.06 -21.00 2.45
C ALA A 74 2.39 -21.23 1.68
N SER A 75 2.49 -20.79 0.42
CA SER A 75 3.66 -21.00 -0.44
C SER A 75 4.11 -19.76 -1.22
N ILE A 76 3.53 -18.59 -0.94
CA ILE A 76 3.90 -17.35 -1.61
C ILE A 76 3.81 -16.16 -0.66
N PHE A 77 4.90 -15.39 -0.67
CA PHE A 77 4.91 -14.00 -0.27
C PHE A 77 5.51 -13.24 -1.46
N THR A 78 4.68 -12.48 -2.17
CA THR A 78 5.17 -11.59 -3.23
C THR A 78 4.51 -10.23 -3.08
N ARG A 79 5.28 -9.20 -3.40
CA ARG A 79 4.83 -7.82 -3.45
C ARG A 79 5.25 -7.23 -4.78
N THR A 80 4.28 -6.74 -5.54
CA THR A 80 4.48 -6.20 -6.90
C THR A 80 3.75 -4.87 -7.05
N ASN A 81 4.09 -4.07 -8.06
CA ASN A 81 3.37 -2.84 -8.31
C ASN A 81 1.89 -3.15 -8.62
N PHE A 82 1.01 -2.28 -8.14
CA PHE A 82 -0.41 -2.39 -8.43
C PHE A 82 -0.69 -2.05 -9.91
N PRO A 83 -1.51 -2.86 -10.61
CA PRO A 83 -1.85 -2.61 -12.01
C PRO A 83 -2.54 -1.27 -12.22
N SER A 84 -2.19 -0.55 -13.29
CA SER A 84 -2.84 0.70 -13.68
C SER A 84 -2.85 1.81 -12.61
N GLN A 85 -1.94 1.75 -11.63
CA GLN A 85 -1.77 2.86 -10.68
C GLN A 85 -1.26 4.12 -11.40
N PHE A 86 -1.49 5.29 -10.82
CA PHE A 86 -0.97 6.54 -11.35
C PHE A 86 0.57 6.54 -11.39
N ASP A 87 1.15 6.87 -12.54
CA ASP A 87 2.59 6.94 -12.71
C ASP A 87 3.16 8.28 -12.25
N HIS A 88 3.70 8.28 -11.03
CA HIS A 88 4.43 9.43 -10.48
C HIS A 88 5.81 9.67 -11.12
N SER A 89 6.30 8.75 -11.96
CA SER A 89 7.62 8.83 -12.60
C SER A 89 7.63 9.46 -13.99
N HIS A 90 6.51 10.07 -14.41
CA HIS A 90 6.38 10.77 -15.69
C HIS A 90 6.81 9.94 -16.92
N GLY A 91 6.46 8.65 -16.94
CA GLY A 91 6.71 7.77 -18.09
C GLY A 91 8.17 7.35 -18.28
N GLN A 92 9.06 7.63 -17.32
CA GLN A 92 10.48 7.32 -17.48
C GLN A 92 10.80 5.82 -17.39
N ARG A 93 9.89 4.99 -16.85
CA ARG A 93 9.98 3.52 -16.90
C ARG A 93 8.59 2.88 -16.91
N ALA A 94 8.37 1.94 -17.83
CA ALA A 94 7.30 0.96 -17.67
C ALA A 94 7.60 0.15 -16.39
N ARG A 95 6.74 0.28 -15.38
CA ARG A 95 6.88 -0.48 -14.13
C ARG A 95 6.29 -1.87 -14.34
N ASP A 96 7.09 -2.90 -14.10
CA ASP A 96 6.55 -4.25 -13.96
C ASP A 96 5.52 -4.25 -12.82
N ASP A 97 4.29 -4.66 -13.13
CA ASP A 97 3.18 -4.74 -12.20
C ASP A 97 2.72 -6.19 -12.01
N PHE A 98 1.67 -6.38 -11.21
CA PHE A 98 1.14 -7.71 -10.97
C PHE A 98 0.79 -8.45 -12.28
N LEU A 99 0.21 -7.77 -13.27
CA LEU A 99 -0.25 -8.37 -14.52
C LEU A 99 0.89 -8.62 -15.51
N THR A 100 2.05 -7.97 -15.36
CA THR A 100 3.25 -8.36 -16.10
C THR A 100 3.80 -9.70 -15.57
N GLN A 101 3.74 -9.92 -14.26
CA GLN A 101 4.29 -11.11 -13.62
C GLN A 101 3.33 -12.29 -13.57
N PHE A 102 2.02 -12.03 -13.49
CA PHE A 102 1.00 -13.05 -13.29
C PHE A 102 -0.21 -12.86 -14.21
N THR A 103 -0.98 -13.91 -14.38
CA THR A 103 -2.30 -13.82 -15.03
C THR A 103 -3.30 -13.08 -14.15
N TRP A 104 -4.41 -12.62 -14.75
CA TRP A 104 -5.51 -12.04 -13.99
C TRP A 104 -6.02 -13.01 -12.90
N PRO A 105 -6.12 -12.58 -11.62
CA PRO A 105 -6.59 -13.47 -10.55
C PRO A 105 -8.06 -13.84 -10.70
N MET A 106 -8.36 -15.10 -10.44
CA MET A 106 -9.71 -15.66 -10.44
C MET A 106 -10.08 -16.10 -9.03
N GLU A 107 -11.27 -15.74 -8.55
CA GLU A 107 -11.71 -16.15 -7.22
C GLU A 107 -11.94 -17.66 -7.19
N THR A 108 -11.35 -18.34 -6.20
CA THR A 108 -11.36 -19.81 -6.10
C THR A 108 -12.77 -20.41 -6.06
N LYS A 109 -13.76 -19.68 -5.51
CA LYS A 109 -15.13 -20.20 -5.32
C LYS A 109 -16.05 -19.91 -6.49
N SER A 110 -16.07 -18.67 -6.98
CA SER A 110 -17.01 -18.20 -8.01
C SER A 110 -16.48 -18.40 -9.43
N GLY A 111 -15.15 -18.41 -9.60
CA GLY A 111 -14.53 -18.29 -10.92
C GLY A 111 -14.55 -16.87 -11.48
N ASP A 112 -15.03 -15.89 -10.71
CA ASP A 112 -15.06 -14.49 -11.13
C ASP A 112 -13.66 -13.88 -11.15
N PHE A 113 -13.40 -13.01 -12.12
CA PHE A 113 -12.16 -12.26 -12.17
C PHE A 113 -12.11 -11.19 -11.09
N LEU A 114 -10.93 -10.99 -10.51
CA LEU A 114 -10.71 -9.94 -9.52
C LEU A 114 -11.09 -8.57 -10.09
N ASN A 115 -11.98 -7.87 -9.40
CA ASN A 115 -12.12 -6.43 -9.55
C ASN A 115 -11.08 -5.74 -8.65
N TRP A 116 -10.05 -5.15 -9.25
CA TRP A 116 -8.96 -4.48 -8.54
C TRP A 116 -9.44 -3.37 -7.60
N LEU A 117 -10.52 -2.67 -7.95
CA LEU A 117 -11.10 -1.60 -7.10
C LEU A 117 -11.81 -2.13 -5.86
N MET A 118 -12.02 -3.44 -5.77
CA MET A 118 -12.65 -4.10 -4.61
C MET A 118 -11.62 -4.79 -3.72
N LEU A 119 -10.32 -4.70 -4.03
CA LEU A 119 -9.30 -5.25 -3.15
C LEU A 119 -9.34 -4.54 -1.78
N PRO A 120 -9.23 -5.29 -0.68
CA PRO A 120 -9.12 -4.69 0.63
C PRO A 120 -7.83 -3.86 0.68
N VAL A 121 -7.94 -2.61 1.14
CA VAL A 121 -6.79 -1.75 1.42
C VAL A 121 -6.24 -2.09 2.80
N GLN A 122 -4.96 -2.46 2.84
CA GLN A 122 -4.26 -2.86 4.07
C GLN A 122 -4.36 -1.76 5.14
N ASP A 123 -4.76 -2.15 6.33
CA ASP A 123 -4.61 -1.32 7.53
C ASP A 123 -3.16 -1.38 8.00
N LYS A 124 -2.58 -0.20 8.22
CA LYS A 124 -1.23 -0.05 8.77
C LYS A 124 -1.35 0.56 10.16
N LEU A 125 -0.80 -0.13 11.16
CA LEU A 125 -0.93 0.26 12.57
C LEU A 125 0.45 0.57 13.15
N TRP A 126 0.47 1.46 14.15
CA TRP A 126 1.69 1.89 14.83
C TRP A 126 1.47 1.94 16.35
N ARG A 127 1.50 0.77 16.98
CA ARG A 127 1.19 0.56 18.40
C ARG A 127 1.96 -0.65 18.95
N PRO A 128 2.12 -0.82 20.27
CA PRO A 128 2.94 -1.91 20.81
C PRO A 128 2.64 -3.27 20.17
N GLY A 129 3.69 -3.94 19.67
CA GLY A 129 3.59 -5.20 18.92
C GLY A 129 3.17 -5.09 17.45
N GLN A 130 2.89 -3.90 16.91
CA GLN A 130 2.56 -3.63 15.50
C GLN A 130 3.27 -2.38 14.99
N ALA A 131 4.34 -2.58 14.21
CA ALA A 131 5.18 -1.53 13.64
C ALA A 131 5.07 -1.51 12.10
N GLY A 132 3.85 -1.35 11.57
CA GLY A 132 3.65 -1.32 10.12
C GLY A 132 4.35 -0.11 9.51
N LYS A 133 5.21 -0.32 8.50
CA LYS A 133 5.89 0.78 7.78
C LYS A 133 4.86 1.80 7.27
N GLY A 134 5.02 3.07 7.64
CA GLY A 134 4.06 4.15 7.33
C GLY A 134 2.76 4.12 8.14
N GLY A 135 2.58 3.15 9.05
CA GLY A 135 1.38 3.02 9.88
C GLY A 135 1.18 4.18 10.86
N PHE A 136 2.24 4.92 11.19
CA PHE A 136 2.13 6.11 12.01
C PHE A 136 1.19 7.17 11.41
N ILE A 137 1.05 7.23 10.07
CA ILE A 137 0.13 8.15 9.40
C ILE A 137 -1.31 7.77 9.76
N GLN A 138 -1.70 6.51 9.53
CA GLN A 138 -3.04 6.02 9.84
C GLN A 138 -3.33 6.06 11.34
N GLU A 139 -2.36 5.70 12.19
CA GLU A 139 -2.52 5.73 13.64
C GLU A 139 -2.73 7.17 14.16
N ALA A 140 -1.92 8.13 13.70
CA ALA A 140 -1.99 9.50 14.21
C ALA A 140 -3.16 10.31 13.64
N THR A 141 -3.68 9.96 12.46
CA THR A 141 -4.70 10.74 11.75
C THR A 141 -6.03 10.03 11.61
N GLY A 142 -6.11 8.71 11.83
CA GLY A 142 -7.27 7.89 11.47
C GLY A 142 -7.51 7.78 9.96
N TRP A 143 -6.69 8.42 9.13
CA TRP A 143 -6.84 8.42 7.67
C TRP A 143 -6.27 7.15 7.05
N LYS A 144 -6.98 6.64 6.04
CA LYS A 144 -6.53 5.57 5.16
C LYS A 144 -6.89 5.96 3.73
N PRO A 145 -6.02 5.75 2.74
CA PRO A 145 -6.35 6.12 1.37
C PRO A 145 -7.45 5.23 0.79
N ALA A 146 -8.25 5.81 -0.10
CA ALA A 146 -9.10 5.02 -0.98
C ALA A 146 -8.23 4.26 -2.00
N ILE A 147 -8.68 3.09 -2.46
CA ILE A 147 -7.96 2.27 -3.45
C ILE A 147 -7.55 3.11 -4.67
N LEU A 148 -6.29 3.01 -5.09
CA LEU A 148 -5.71 3.77 -6.21
C LEU A 148 -5.75 5.30 -6.08
N GLN A 149 -6.00 5.86 -4.88
CA GLN A 149 -5.81 7.28 -4.65
C GLN A 149 -4.36 7.67 -4.98
N PRO A 150 -4.12 8.62 -5.90
CA PRO A 150 -2.77 8.90 -6.39
C PRO A 150 -1.97 9.80 -5.43
N PHE A 151 -2.64 10.72 -4.74
CA PHE A 151 -2.02 11.69 -3.86
C PHE A 151 -2.84 11.86 -2.58
N VAL A 152 -2.18 12.18 -1.48
CA VAL A 152 -2.81 12.79 -0.31
C VAL A 152 -2.44 14.27 -0.27
N TYR A 153 -3.43 15.13 -0.03
CA TYR A 153 -3.15 16.54 0.20
C TYR A 153 -2.80 16.75 1.67
N LEU A 154 -1.58 17.24 1.92
CA LEU A 154 -0.99 17.31 3.25
C LEU A 154 -1.83 18.11 4.24
N GLN A 155 -2.40 19.26 3.82
CA GLN A 155 -3.17 20.10 4.75
C GLN A 155 -4.46 19.40 5.20
N SER A 156 -5.19 18.78 4.28
CA SER A 156 -6.40 18.02 4.65
C SER A 156 -6.08 16.82 5.56
N LEU A 157 -4.91 16.20 5.39
CA LEU A 157 -4.47 15.11 6.28
C LEU A 157 -4.22 15.62 7.71
N LEU A 158 -3.59 16.79 7.86
CA LEU A 158 -3.26 17.37 9.16
C LEU A 158 -4.48 17.97 9.88
N GLU A 159 -5.44 18.53 9.14
CA GLU A 159 -6.69 19.06 9.70
C GLU A 159 -7.51 18.00 10.45
N ILE A 160 -7.40 16.72 10.08
CA ILE A 160 -8.07 15.62 10.78
C ILE A 160 -7.56 15.47 12.22
N THR A 161 -6.28 15.77 12.47
CA THR A 161 -5.65 15.61 13.79
C THR A 161 -6.00 16.72 14.79
N LEU A 162 -6.65 17.80 14.34
CA LEU A 162 -7.01 18.96 15.15
C LEU A 162 -8.46 18.90 15.70
N LYS A 163 -9.18 17.81 15.42
CA LYS A 163 -10.51 17.53 15.99
C LYS A 163 -10.41 16.52 17.12
#